data_AF-A0A376TE68-F1
#
_entry.id   AF-A0A376TE68-F1
#
_cell.length_a   1.000
_cell.length_b   1.000
_cell.length_c   1.000
_cell.angle_alpha   90.00
_cell.angle_beta   90.00
_cell.angle_gamma   90.00
#
_symmetry.space_group_name_H-M   'P 1'
#
loop_
_entity.id
_entity.type
_entity.pdbx_description
1 polymer ?
#
loop_
_entity_poly.entity_id
_entity_poly.type
_entity_poly.pdbx_seq_one_letter_code
_entity_poly.pdbx_strand_id
1 'polypeptide(L)'
;MVSALYAVLSALLLMKFSFDVVRLRMQYRVAYGDGGFSELQSAIRIHGNAVEYIPIAIVLMPVYGNEWRRNLDGAYLRHRFGLLVV
;
A
#
# COMPACT_ATOMS: atom_id res chain seq x y z
N MET A 1 0.63 8.66 12.20
CA MET A 1 2.03 8.92 11.80
C MET A 1 2.61 7.74 11.05
N VAL A 2 2.60 6.52 11.62
CA VAL A 2 3.13 5.31 10.96
C VAL A 2 2.45 5.03 9.60
N SER A 3 1.12 5.07 9.52
CA SER A 3 0.37 4.86 8.26
C SER A 3 0.76 5.83 7.14
N ALA A 4 1.00 7.10 7.47
CA ALA A 4 1.40 8.11 6.49
C ALA A 4 2.81 7.85 5.93
N LEU A 5 3.74 7.35 6.76
CA LEU A 5 5.07 6.95 6.32
C LEU A 5 4.99 5.81 5.30
N TYR A 6 4.20 4.77 5.60
CA TYR A 6 3.98 3.66 4.66
C TYR A 6 3.34 4.13 3.36
N ALA A 7 2.39 5.08 3.42
CA ALA A 7 1.77 5.64 2.22
C ALA A 7 2.79 6.32 1.30
N VAL A 8 3.65 7.18 1.86
CA VAL A 8 4.69 7.88 1.07
C VAL A 8 5.70 6.92 0.48
N LEU A 9 6.22 5.97 1.28
CA LEU A 9 7.19 4.99 0.80
C LEU A 9 6.60 4.10 -0.31
N SER A 10 5.35 3.69 -0.16
CA SER A 10 4.70 2.85 -1.16
C SER A 10 4.38 3.63 -2.44
N ALA A 11 4.07 4.92 -2.35
CA ALA A 11 3.94 5.80 -3.51
C ALA A 11 5.27 5.97 -4.27
N LEU A 12 6.39 6.13 -3.56
CA LEU A 12 7.73 6.16 -4.16
C LEU A 12 8.04 4.84 -4.88
N LEU A 13 7.68 3.71 -4.27
CA LEU A 13 7.86 2.39 -4.88
C LEU A 13 7.01 2.21 -6.16
N LEU A 14 5.75 2.67 -6.14
CA LEU A 14 4.89 2.67 -7.32
C LEU A 14 5.46 3.50 -8.46
N MET A 15 6.00 4.68 -8.15
CA MET A 15 6.68 5.52 -9.14
C MET A 15 7.91 4.82 -9.71
N LYS A 16 8.73 4.16 -8.88
CA LYS A 16 9.88 3.38 -9.34
C LYS A 16 9.45 2.28 -10.34
N PHE A 17 8.41 1.51 -10.02
CA PHE A 17 7.91 0.48 -10.94
C PHE A 17 7.33 1.07 -12.23
N SER A 18 6.67 2.24 -12.15
CA SER A 18 6.22 2.95 -13.35
C SER A 18 7.40 3.34 -14.25
N PHE A 19 8.49 3.85 -13.68
CA PHE A 19 9.69 4.18 -14.44
C PHE A 19 10.35 2.95 -15.07
N ASP A 20 10.38 1.82 -14.38
CA ASP A 20 10.91 0.57 -14.93
C ASP A 20 10.12 0.14 -16.18
N VAL A 21 8.79 0.18 -16.13
CA VAL A 21 7.94 -0.14 -17.30
C VAL A 21 8.19 0.83 -18.44
N VAL A 22 8.23 2.14 -18.19
CA VAL A 22 8.48 3.16 -19.23
C VAL A 22 9.86 2.96 -19.84
N ARG A 23 10.89 2.72 -19.03
CA ARG A 23 12.26 2.47 -19.49
C ARG A 23 12.33 1.25 -20.40
N LEU A 24 11.71 0.14 -20.02
CA LEU A 24 11.70 -1.08 -20.83
C LEU A 24 10.90 -0.90 -22.13
N ARG A 25 9.78 -0.17 -22.10
CA ARG A 25 9.03 0.18 -23.33
C ARG A 25 9.87 0.98 -24.32
N MET A 26 10.63 1.95 -23.82
CA MET A 26 11.54 2.75 -24.64
C MET A 26 12.69 1.90 -25.19
N GLN A 27 13.25 1.00 -24.38
CA GLN A 27 14.34 0.12 -24.78
C GLN A 27 13.93 -0.87 -25.87
N TYR A 28 12.78 -1.53 -25.71
CA TYR A 28 12.27 -2.50 -26.69
C TYR A 28 11.45 -1.87 -27.83
N ARG A 29 11.22 -0.55 -27.78
CA ARG A 29 10.40 0.21 -28.75
C ARG A 29 8.99 -0.37 -28.93
N VAL A 30 8.39 -0.80 -27.82
CA VAL A 30 7.04 -1.40 -27.80
C VAL A 30 6.04 -0.38 -27.28
N ALA A 31 5.16 0.09 -28.17
CA ALA A 31 4.12 1.05 -27.82
C ALA A 31 3.00 0.44 -26.96
N TYR A 32 2.54 -0.77 -27.31
CA TYR A 32 1.43 -1.45 -26.65
C TYR A 32 1.74 -2.92 -26.37
N GLY A 33 1.19 -3.45 -25.28
CA GLY A 33 1.46 -4.82 -24.83
C GLY A 33 2.88 -4.99 -24.28
N ASP A 34 3.38 -6.23 -24.35
CA ASP A 34 4.73 -6.64 -23.94
C ASP A 34 5.69 -6.87 -25.13
N GLY A 35 5.18 -6.85 -26.36
CA GLY A 35 5.95 -7.05 -27.59
C GLY A 35 6.64 -8.42 -27.67
N GLY A 36 6.20 -9.41 -26.88
CA GLY A 36 6.85 -10.72 -26.79
C GLY A 36 8.09 -10.77 -25.89
N PHE A 37 8.44 -9.67 -25.21
CA PHE A 37 9.57 -9.62 -24.29
C PHE A 37 9.13 -9.98 -22.86
N SER A 38 9.63 -11.10 -22.34
CA SER A 38 9.31 -11.60 -21.00
C SER A 38 9.69 -10.62 -19.88
N GLU A 39 10.76 -9.84 -20.08
CA GLU A 39 11.20 -8.79 -19.15
C GLU A 39 10.17 -7.66 -19.03
N LEU A 40 9.67 -7.17 -20.18
CA LEU A 40 8.63 -6.14 -20.21
C LEU A 40 7.31 -6.66 -19.63
N GLN A 41 6.94 -7.89 -19.97
CA GLN A 41 5.76 -8.55 -19.39
C GLN A 41 5.85 -8.63 -17.86
N SER A 42 7.01 -9.05 -17.34
CA SER A 42 7.25 -9.14 -15.89
C SER A 42 7.16 -7.78 -15.21
N ALA A 43 7.77 -6.75 -15.79
CA ALA A 43 7.70 -5.38 -15.26
C ALA A 43 6.26 -4.85 -15.24
N ILE A 44 5.49 -5.09 -16.31
CA ILE A 44 4.07 -4.72 -16.37
C ILE A 44 3.27 -5.43 -15.28
N ARG A 45 3.50 -6.74 -15.06
CA ARG A 45 2.80 -7.51 -14.02
C ARG A 45 3.18 -7.08 -12.61
N ILE A 46 4.46 -6.81 -12.34
CA ILE A 46 4.91 -6.30 -11.05
C ILE A 46 4.26 -4.94 -10.76
N HIS A 47 4.28 -4.02 -11.75
CA HIS A 47 3.64 -2.71 -11.60
C HIS A 47 2.12 -2.83 -11.43
N GLY A 48 1.45 -3.65 -12.23
CA GLY A 48 0.01 -3.90 -12.14
C GLY A 48 -0.40 -4.45 -10.76
N ASN A 49 0.27 -5.52 -10.31
CA ASN A 49 0.04 -6.06 -8.97
C ASN A 49 0.26 -5.00 -7.89
N ALA A 50 1.33 -4.20 -7.99
CA ALA A 50 1.61 -3.14 -7.03
C ALA A 50 0.49 -2.09 -6.99
N VAL A 51 -0.03 -1.66 -8.16
CA VAL A 51 -1.13 -0.69 -8.27
C VAL A 51 -2.44 -1.25 -7.69
N GLU A 52 -2.66 -2.56 -7.76
CA GLU A 52 -3.83 -3.20 -7.16
C GLU A 52 -3.71 -3.32 -5.63
N TYR A 53 -2.58 -3.84 -5.13
CA TYR A 53 -2.45 -4.19 -3.71
C TYR A 53 -2.03 -3.03 -2.81
N ILE A 54 -1.14 -2.15 -3.27
CA ILE A 54 -0.60 -1.07 -2.43
C ILE A 54 -1.71 -0.11 -1.97
N PRO A 55 -2.58 0.42 -2.84
CA PRO A 55 -3.65 1.33 -2.40
C PRO A 55 -4.61 0.68 -1.41
N ILE A 56 -4.97 -0.58 -1.63
CA ILE A 56 -5.84 -1.34 -0.72
C ILE A 56 -5.17 -1.46 0.66
N ALA A 57 -3.89 -1.83 0.71
CA ALA A 57 -3.14 -1.94 1.96
C ALA A 57 -3.06 -0.59 2.70
N ILE A 58 -2.80 0.50 1.98
CA ILE A 58 -2.72 1.85 2.56
C ILE A 58 -4.07 2.32 3.09
N VAL A 59 -5.18 2.00 2.43
CA VAL A 59 -6.53 2.35 2.91
C VAL A 59 -6.92 1.54 4.15
N LEU A 60 -6.59 0.25 4.20
CA LEU A 60 -6.92 -0.61 5.33
C LEU A 60 -6.12 -0.29 6.59
N MET A 61 -4.87 0.17 6.46
CA MET A 61 -3.99 0.44 7.59
C MET A 61 -4.51 1.49 8.60
N PRO A 62 -4.98 2.69 8.21
CA PRO A 62 -5.59 3.63 9.14
C PRO A 62 -6.93 3.15 9.70
N VAL A 63 -7.67 2.32 8.96
CA VAL A 63 -8.90 1.69 9.46
C VAL A 63 -8.57 0.74 10.61
N TYR A 64 -7.59 -0.15 10.44
CA TYR A 64 -7.16 -1.01 11.52
C TYR A 64 -6.60 -0.22 12.72
N GLY A 65 -5.77 0.79 12.45
CA GLY A 65 -5.17 1.62 13.50
C GLY A 65 -6.19 2.44 14.31
N ASN A 66 -7.26 2.93 13.66
CA ASN A 66 -8.31 3.68 14.34
C ASN A 66 -9.19 2.76 15.21
N GLU A 67 -9.45 1.54 14.75
CA GLU A 67 -10.25 0.55 15.47
C GLU A 67 -9.50 0.03 16.68
N TRP A 68 -8.19 -0.23 16.54
CA TRP A 68 -7.34 -0.62 17.67
C TRP A 68 -7.32 0.46 18.75
N ARG A 69 -7.22 1.74 18.36
CA ARG A 69 -7.25 2.88 19.29
C ARG A 69 -8.58 2.96 20.05
N ARG A 70 -9.71 2.82 19.35
CA ARG A 70 -11.06 2.82 19.98
C ARG A 70 -11.23 1.69 20.99
N ASN A 71 -10.74 0.49 20.67
CA ASN A 71 -10.83 -0.67 21.57
C ASN A 71 -9.96 -0.49 22.84
N LEU A 72 -8.76 0.09 22.72
CA LEU A 72 -7.95 0.44 23.88
C LEU A 72 -8.64 1.46 24.78
N ASP A 73 -9.15 2.55 24.20
CA ASP A 73 -9.80 3.62 24.95
C ASP A 73 -11.06 3.07 25.65
N GLY A 74 -11.83 2.23 24.96
CA GLY A 74 -12.98 1.53 25.52
C GLY A 74 -12.63 0.55 26.65
N ALA A 75 -11.54 -0.21 26.53
CA ALA A 75 -11.05 -1.11 27.59
C ALA A 75 -10.54 -0.32 28.81
N TYR A 76 -9.81 0.78 28.58
CA TYR A 76 -9.29 1.64 29.63
C TYR A 76 -10.42 2.33 30.41
N LEU A 77 -11.44 2.85 29.71
CA LEU A 77 -12.63 3.42 30.33
C LEU A 77 -13.39 2.35 31.13
N ARG A 78 -13.55 1.13 30.59
CA ARG A 78 -14.23 0.04 31.31
C ARG A 78 -13.49 -0.36 32.59
N HIS A 79 -12.16 -0.46 32.55
CA HIS A 79 -11.35 -0.75 33.72
C HIS A 79 -11.40 0.38 34.76
N ARG A 80 -11.34 1.65 34.33
CA ARG A 80 -11.25 2.81 35.22
C ARG A 80 -12.60 3.22 35.82
N PHE A 81 -13.70 3.04 35.09
CA PHE A 81 -15.06 3.18 35.64
C PHE A 81 -15.48 1.95 36.46
N GLY A 82 -15.07 0.74 36.06
CA GLY A 82 -15.33 -0.48 36.85
C GLY A 82 -14.68 -0.47 38.23
N LEU A 83 -13.51 0.17 38.38
CA LEU A 83 -12.82 0.35 39.67
C LEU A 83 -13.39 1.48 40.54
N LEU A 84 -14.19 2.38 39.96
CA LEU A 84 -14.79 3.52 40.66
C LEU A 84 -16.20 3.20 41.22
N VAL A 85 -16.75 2.04 40.86
CA VAL A 85 -18.11 1.60 41.19
C VAL A 85 -18.10 0.37 42.13
N VAL A 86 -16.92 -0.05 42.61
CA VAL A 86 -16.76 -1.11 43.63
C VAL A 86 -16.13 -0.52 44.88
#